data_AF-A0A8C3XQ47-F1
#
_entry.id   AF-A0A8C3XQ47-F1
#
_cell.length_a   1.000
_cell.length_b   1.000
_cell.length_c   1.000
_cell.angle_alpha   90.00
_cell.angle_beta   90.00
_cell.angle_gamma   90.00
#
_symmetry.space_group_name_H-M   'P 1'
#
loop_
_entity.id
_entity.type
_entity.pdbx_description
1 polymer ?
#
loop_
_entity_poly.entity_id
_entity_poly.type
_entity_poly.pdbx_seq_one_letter_code
_entity_poly.pdbx_strand_id
1 'polypeptide(L)'
;MDHGTGCVPPEQCGCTHSGRYHLAGESFWEGENCQRLCRCDGSSHAVQCSRSACAPGEFCGTRQGVYGCHERTNGVCWASGLAHYTTFDGKRYDFQGTCKYVSHTCNSSLDLSFRVVTANRHFRNPRVSFV
;
A
#
# COMPACT_ATOMS: atom_id res chain seq x y z
N MET A 1 17.38 19.01 2.47
CA MET A 1 15.99 19.03 1.96
C MET A 1 16.05 19.81 0.66
N ASP A 2 16.33 19.15 -0.46
CA ASP A 2 16.45 19.79 -1.77
C ASP A 2 15.12 19.64 -2.51
N HIS A 3 14.43 20.76 -2.71
CA HIS A 3 13.19 20.85 -3.47
C HIS A 3 13.53 21.31 -4.89
N GLY A 4 13.91 20.37 -5.78
CA GLY A 4 13.73 20.42 -7.24
C GLY A 4 13.73 21.78 -7.95
N THR A 5 14.73 22.63 -7.73
CA THR A 5 14.85 23.98 -8.34
C THR A 5 16.04 24.08 -9.32
N GLY A 6 16.33 23.01 -10.05
CA GLY A 6 17.21 23.08 -11.22
C GLY A 6 16.40 23.32 -12.49
N CYS A 7 16.66 24.41 -13.22
CA CYS A 7 16.11 24.57 -14.56
C CYS A 7 16.61 23.41 -15.44
N VAL A 8 15.67 22.62 -15.95
CA VAL A 8 15.97 21.55 -16.90
C VAL A 8 15.54 21.96 -18.31
N PRO A 9 16.13 21.37 -19.36
CA PRO A 9 15.63 21.53 -20.72
C PRO A 9 14.14 21.19 -20.82
N PRO A 10 13.38 21.82 -21.75
CA PRO A 10 11.95 21.58 -21.91
C PRO A 10 11.58 20.10 -22.00
N GLU A 11 12.33 19.29 -22.77
CA GLU A 11 12.09 17.84 -22.88
C GLU A 11 12.25 17.02 -21.58
N GLN A 12 12.86 17.61 -20.55
CA GLN A 12 13.06 17.00 -19.23
C GLN A 12 12.04 17.52 -18.19
N CYS A 13 11.15 18.42 -18.57
CA CYS A 13 10.01 18.80 -17.75
C CYS A 13 9.00 17.63 -17.66
N GLY A 14 8.40 17.49 -16.48
CA GLY A 14 7.42 16.46 -16.19
C GLY A 14 6.00 16.79 -16.68
N CYS A 15 5.03 16.04 -16.16
CA CYS A 15 3.62 16.16 -16.49
C CYS A 15 2.81 16.37 -15.20
N THR A 16 1.74 17.16 -15.28
CA THR A 16 0.76 17.27 -14.19
C THR A 16 -0.46 16.44 -14.53
N HIS A 17 -0.80 15.45 -13.70
CA HIS A 17 -1.96 14.58 -13.88
C HIS A 17 -2.70 14.41 -12.56
N SER A 18 -4.02 14.60 -12.57
CA SER A 18 -4.88 14.48 -11.38
C SER A 18 -4.37 15.28 -10.16
N GLY A 19 -3.79 16.46 -10.39
CA GLY A 19 -3.27 17.33 -9.33
C GLY A 19 -1.89 16.94 -8.77
N ARG A 20 -1.24 15.91 -9.32
CA ARG A 20 0.11 15.47 -8.95
C ARG A 20 1.10 15.71 -10.09
N TYR A 21 2.30 16.14 -9.76
CA TYR A 21 3.41 16.24 -10.69
C TYR A 21 4.15 14.91 -10.80
N HIS A 22 4.43 14.50 -12.03
CA HIS A 22 5.17 13.28 -12.38
C HIS A 22 6.39 13.66 -13.22
N LEU A 23 7.52 13.03 -12.95
CA LEU A 23 8.77 13.28 -13.66
C LEU A 23 8.68 12.80 -15.11
N ALA A 24 9.48 13.42 -15.99
CA ALA A 24 9.58 12.99 -17.39
C ALA A 24 9.97 11.51 -17.47
N GLY A 25 9.15 10.70 -18.15
CA GLY A 25 9.36 9.26 -18.27
C GLY A 25 8.85 8.41 -17.09
N GLU A 26 8.39 9.01 -15.99
CA GLU A 26 7.81 8.31 -14.84
C GLU A 26 6.60 7.49 -15.27
N SER A 27 6.52 6.24 -14.77
CA SER A 27 5.36 5.37 -14.97
C SER A 27 4.65 5.09 -13.65
N PHE A 28 3.33 5.12 -13.66
CA PHE A 28 2.51 4.96 -12.46
C PHE A 28 1.17 4.28 -12.77
N TRP A 29 0.62 3.59 -11.77
CA TRP A 29 -0.65 2.86 -11.87
C TRP A 29 -1.84 3.75 -11.47
N GLU A 30 -2.96 3.60 -12.18
CA GLU A 30 -4.20 4.33 -11.93
C GLU A 30 -5.42 3.40 -12.00
N GLY A 31 -6.46 3.77 -11.25
CA GLY A 31 -7.77 3.13 -11.23
C GLY A 31 -7.83 1.92 -10.29
N GLU A 32 -9.06 1.48 -10.00
CA GLU A 32 -9.29 0.29 -9.18
C GLU A 32 -8.58 -0.94 -9.77
N ASN A 33 -7.91 -1.70 -8.90
CA ASN A 33 -7.18 -2.92 -9.26
C ASN A 33 -6.13 -2.77 -10.38
N CYS A 34 -5.47 -1.61 -10.48
CA CYS A 34 -4.34 -1.40 -11.41
C CYS A 34 -4.74 -1.59 -12.88
N GLN A 35 -5.97 -1.18 -13.22
CA GLN A 35 -6.54 -1.32 -14.57
C GLN A 35 -5.85 -0.44 -15.64
N ARG A 36 -5.07 0.58 -15.23
CA ARG A 36 -4.35 1.48 -16.14
C ARG A 36 -2.91 1.67 -15.71
N LEU A 37 -2.00 1.58 -16.67
CA LEU A 37 -0.60 1.99 -16.53
C LEU A 37 -0.38 3.25 -17.34
N CYS A 38 0.07 4.30 -16.68
CA CYS A 38 0.28 5.62 -17.23
C CYS A 38 1.76 5.96 -17.26
N ARG A 39 2.19 6.73 -18.27
CA ARG A 39 3.56 7.25 -18.39
C ARG A 39 3.53 8.73 -18.75
N CYS A 40 4.34 9.52 -18.08
CA CYS A 40 4.56 10.91 -18.45
C CYS A 40 5.51 10.99 -19.67
N ASP A 41 5.03 11.57 -20.76
CA ASP A 41 5.85 11.90 -21.92
C ASP A 41 6.38 13.33 -21.77
N GLY A 42 7.69 13.44 -21.48
CA GLY A 42 8.36 14.73 -21.28
C GLY A 42 8.42 15.62 -22.53
N SER A 43 8.24 15.04 -23.73
CA SER A 43 8.24 15.82 -24.98
C SER A 43 6.90 16.51 -25.25
N SER A 44 5.79 15.88 -24.86
CA SER A 44 4.43 16.42 -25.03
C SER A 44 3.85 17.01 -23.74
N HIS A 45 4.52 16.83 -22.60
CA HIS A 45 4.02 17.12 -21.25
C HIS A 45 2.69 16.45 -20.93
N ALA A 46 2.35 15.39 -21.68
CA ALA A 46 1.10 14.67 -21.57
C ALA A 46 1.32 13.31 -20.91
N VAL A 47 0.33 12.88 -20.13
CA VAL A 47 0.29 11.52 -19.59
C VAL A 47 -0.43 10.60 -20.57
N GLN A 48 0.26 9.53 -20.95
CA GLN A 48 -0.28 8.48 -21.81
C GLN A 48 -0.62 7.25 -20.97
N CYS A 49 -1.89 6.87 -20.94
CA CYS A 49 -2.37 5.72 -20.17
C CYS A 49 -2.89 4.62 -21.08
N SER A 50 -2.53 3.39 -20.78
CA SER A 50 -3.01 2.18 -21.45
C SER A 50 -3.69 1.26 -20.46
N ARG A 51 -4.65 0.44 -20.93
CA ARG A 51 -5.22 -0.63 -20.10
C ARG A 51 -4.13 -1.63 -19.79
N SER A 52 -4.03 -2.03 -18.54
CA SER A 52 -3.06 -2.99 -18.06
C SER A 52 -3.64 -3.77 -16.88
N ALA A 53 -2.95 -4.82 -16.47
CA ALA A 53 -3.28 -5.62 -15.30
C ALA A 53 -1.98 -6.18 -14.70
N CYS A 54 -2.02 -6.50 -13.41
CA CYS A 54 -0.88 -7.14 -12.75
C CYS A 54 -0.61 -8.53 -13.34
N ALA A 55 0.66 -8.93 -13.34
CA ALA A 55 1.06 -10.24 -13.80
C ALA A 55 0.48 -11.34 -12.89
N PRO A 56 0.37 -12.59 -13.39
CA PRO A 56 0.04 -13.72 -12.54
C PRO A 56 1.01 -13.81 -11.35
N GLY A 57 0.47 -13.94 -10.13
CA GLY A 57 1.28 -13.96 -8.91
C GLY A 57 1.52 -12.57 -8.28
N GLU A 58 1.02 -11.50 -8.87
CA GLU A 58 1.04 -10.17 -8.27
C GLU A 58 -0.32 -9.79 -7.67
N PHE A 59 -0.31 -8.80 -6.78
CA PHE A 59 -1.52 -8.13 -6.29
C PHE A 59 -1.41 -6.63 -6.56
N CYS A 60 -2.55 -6.01 -6.85
CA CYS A 60 -2.64 -4.56 -6.94
C CYS A 60 -2.85 -3.98 -5.53
N GLY A 61 -2.02 -3.02 -5.14
CA GLY A 61 -2.18 -2.33 -3.86
C GLY A 61 -1.02 -1.40 -3.55
N THR A 62 -1.01 -0.88 -2.32
CA THR A 62 0.09 -0.04 -1.84
C THR A 62 1.05 -0.89 -1.02
N ARG A 63 2.33 -0.92 -1.41
CA ARG A 63 3.42 -1.52 -0.63
C ARG A 63 4.48 -0.45 -0.38
N GLN A 64 4.84 -0.25 0.89
CA GLN A 64 5.82 0.77 1.29
C GLN A 64 5.53 2.18 0.72
N GLY A 65 4.24 2.55 0.65
CA GLY A 65 3.81 3.85 0.14
C GLY A 65 3.71 3.97 -1.38
N VAL A 66 4.07 2.93 -2.14
CA VAL A 66 3.98 2.90 -3.61
C VAL A 66 2.78 2.08 -4.05
N TYR A 67 1.83 2.72 -4.74
CA TYR A 67 0.67 2.05 -5.34
C TYR A 67 1.06 1.41 -6.67
N GLY A 68 0.71 0.14 -6.86
CA GLY A 68 0.97 -0.59 -8.10
C GLY A 68 0.81 -2.10 -7.96
N CYS A 69 1.33 -2.82 -8.96
CA CYS A 69 1.44 -4.27 -8.91
C CYS A 69 2.68 -4.68 -8.12
N HIS A 70 2.48 -5.59 -7.17
CA HIS A 70 3.54 -6.10 -6.30
C HIS A 70 3.46 -7.62 -6.24
N GLU A 71 4.61 -8.29 -6.20
CA GLU A 71 4.66 -9.74 -6.00
C GLU A 71 3.92 -10.17 -4.74
N ARG A 72 3.12 -11.24 -4.86
CA ARG A 72 2.49 -11.91 -3.71
C ARG A 72 3.57 -12.70 -2.97
N THR A 73 4.28 -12.04 -2.09
CA THR A 73 5.17 -12.71 -1.14
C THR A 73 4.36 -13.21 0.05
N ASN A 74 4.77 -14.33 0.64
CA ASN A 74 4.23 -14.76 1.93
C ASN A 74 4.47 -13.65 2.95
N GLY A 75 3.39 -13.04 3.44
CA GLY A 75 3.42 -12.03 4.49
C GLY A 75 3.14 -12.67 5.84
N VAL A 76 3.88 -12.27 6.87
CA VAL A 76 3.58 -12.64 8.26
C VAL A 76 3.12 -11.40 9.00
N CYS A 77 1.91 -11.44 9.56
CA CYS A 77 1.49 -10.49 10.57
C CYS A 77 1.77 -11.06 11.97
N TRP A 78 2.26 -10.22 12.88
CA TRP A 78 2.55 -10.63 14.25
C TRP A 78 1.61 -9.92 15.21
N ALA A 79 1.08 -10.68 16.17
CA ALA A 79 0.43 -10.17 17.36
C ALA A 79 1.17 -10.79 18.56
N SER A 80 1.97 -9.98 19.25
CA SER A 80 2.82 -10.41 20.36
C SER A 80 2.36 -9.79 21.68
N GLY A 81 2.73 -10.43 22.79
CA GLY A 81 2.39 -9.98 24.14
C GLY A 81 2.64 -8.49 24.38
N LEU A 82 1.83 -7.88 25.26
CA LEU A 82 1.68 -6.43 25.44
C LEU A 82 0.98 -5.70 24.26
N ALA A 83 0.25 -6.45 23.42
CA ALA A 83 -0.55 -5.90 22.32
C ALA A 83 0.27 -5.08 21.31
N HIS A 84 1.47 -5.58 21.02
CA HIS A 84 2.30 -5.13 19.91
C HIS A 84 1.87 -5.85 18.63
N TYR A 85 1.58 -5.08 17.59
CA TYR A 85 1.16 -5.58 16.29
C TYR A 85 2.19 -5.20 15.22
N THR A 86 2.51 -6.15 14.35
CA THR A 86 3.24 -5.89 13.10
C THR A 86 2.36 -6.32 11.94
N THR A 87 2.01 -5.37 11.07
CA THR A 87 1.17 -5.62 9.89
C THR A 87 1.96 -6.36 8.79
N PHE A 88 1.26 -6.90 7.80
CA PHE A 88 1.88 -7.64 6.69
C PHE A 88 2.90 -6.82 5.89
N ASP A 89 2.75 -5.50 5.84
CA ASP A 89 3.69 -4.55 5.24
C ASP A 89 4.81 -4.10 6.19
N GLY A 90 4.91 -4.70 7.38
CA GLY A 90 5.99 -4.49 8.34
C GLY A 90 5.80 -3.30 9.28
N LYS A 91 4.67 -2.60 9.22
CA LYS A 91 4.41 -1.44 10.09
C LYS A 91 4.05 -1.89 11.51
N ARG A 92 4.65 -1.23 12.51
CA ARG A 92 4.50 -1.56 13.93
C ARG A 92 3.50 -0.61 14.60
N TYR A 93 2.65 -1.16 15.44
CA TYR A 93 1.64 -0.43 16.21
C TYR A 93 1.48 -1.02 17.60
N ASP A 94 1.19 -0.17 18.57
CA ASP A 94 0.87 -0.56 19.94
C ASP A 94 -0.60 -0.26 20.19
N PHE A 95 -1.38 -1.26 20.57
CA PHE A 95 -2.82 -1.11 20.71
C PHE A 95 -3.36 -1.77 21.97
N GLN A 96 -3.47 -0.98 23.04
CA GLN A 96 -3.88 -1.43 24.38
C GLN A 96 -5.41 -1.53 24.54
N GLY A 97 -6.08 -2.28 23.67
CA GLY A 97 -7.51 -2.55 23.76
C GLY A 97 -7.82 -3.90 24.42
N THR A 98 -9.03 -4.09 24.95
CA THR A 98 -9.49 -5.33 25.65
C THR A 98 -10.56 -6.12 24.90
N CYS A 99 -10.74 -5.83 23.62
CA CYS A 99 -11.78 -6.47 22.82
C CYS A 99 -11.23 -7.69 22.07
N LYS A 100 -12.11 -8.33 21.29
CA LYS A 100 -11.72 -9.27 20.25
C LYS A 100 -11.36 -8.49 18.99
N TYR A 101 -10.19 -8.74 18.44
CA TYR A 101 -9.69 -8.12 17.21
C TYR A 101 -9.63 -9.15 16.09
N VAL A 102 -9.90 -8.68 14.89
CA VAL A 102 -10.10 -9.53 13.72
C VAL A 102 -9.09 -9.18 12.63
N SER A 103 -8.42 -10.19 12.10
CA SER A 103 -7.73 -10.14 10.82
C SER A 103 -8.49 -11.04 9.84
N HIS A 104 -8.87 -10.51 8.68
CA HIS A 104 -9.66 -11.26 7.69
C HIS A 104 -9.32 -10.83 6.26
N THR A 105 -9.70 -11.65 5.29
CA THR A 105 -9.63 -11.29 3.88
C THR A 105 -10.79 -10.35 3.52
N CYS A 106 -10.48 -9.24 2.86
CA CYS A 106 -11.48 -8.31 2.31
C CYS A 106 -11.77 -8.66 0.85
N ASN A 107 -13.03 -8.60 0.45
CA ASN A 107 -13.46 -8.71 -0.96
C ASN A 107 -12.96 -9.97 -1.71
N SER A 108 -12.85 -11.10 -0.99
CA SER A 108 -12.54 -12.41 -1.58
C SER A 108 -13.84 -13.13 -1.95
N SER A 109 -13.83 -13.91 -3.04
CA SER A 109 -14.89 -14.91 -3.25
C SER A 109 -15.01 -15.78 -1.99
N LEU A 110 -16.25 -16.10 -1.59
CA LEU A 110 -16.54 -16.76 -0.30
C LEU A 110 -15.67 -18.02 -0.05
N ASP A 111 -15.31 -18.73 -1.12
CA ASP A 111 -14.52 -19.98 -1.10
C ASP A 111 -13.06 -19.83 -0.62
N LEU A 112 -12.50 -18.62 -0.55
CA LEU A 112 -11.11 -18.38 -0.08
C LEU A 112 -11.03 -17.43 1.11
N SER A 113 -12.14 -17.25 1.83
CA SER A 113 -12.18 -16.35 2.98
C SER A 113 -11.78 -17.04 4.28
N PHE A 114 -10.96 -16.37 5.10
CA PHE A 114 -10.65 -16.82 6.45
C PHE A 114 -10.60 -15.64 7.41
N ARG A 115 -10.80 -15.94 8.70
CA ARG A 115 -10.77 -14.96 9.79
C ARG A 115 -9.96 -15.50 10.96
N VAL A 116 -8.99 -14.72 11.40
CA VAL A 116 -8.23 -14.93 12.63
C VAL A 116 -8.75 -13.95 13.68
N VAL A 117 -9.07 -14.45 14.87
CA VAL A 117 -9.57 -13.64 15.98
C VAL A 117 -8.60 -13.74 17.15
N THR A 118 -8.15 -12.59 17.65
CA THR A 118 -7.38 -12.50 18.91
C THR A 118 -8.22 -11.80 19.97
N ALA A 119 -7.99 -12.11 21.25
CA ALA A 119 -8.78 -11.56 22.35
C ALA A 119 -7.85 -10.98 23.41
N ASN A 120 -7.74 -9.65 23.45
CA ASN A 120 -6.81 -9.02 24.36
C ASN A 120 -7.43 -8.90 25.77
N ARG A 121 -6.65 -9.19 26.81
CA ARG A 121 -7.11 -9.06 28.20
C ARG A 121 -6.08 -8.36 29.07
N HIS A 122 -6.56 -7.68 30.12
CA HIS A 122 -5.67 -7.19 31.17
C HIS A 122 -5.15 -8.35 32.00
N PHE A 123 -3.88 -8.27 32.39
CA PHE A 123 -3.31 -9.15 33.38
C PHE A 123 -2.67 -8.31 34.49
N ARG A 124 -3.34 -8.27 35.66
CA ARG A 124 -2.99 -7.50 36.87
C ARG A 124 -2.98 -5.98 36.74
N ASN A 125 -2.53 -5.41 35.63
CA ASN A 125 -2.49 -3.98 35.37
C ASN A 125 -3.61 -3.57 34.39
N PRO A 126 -4.54 -2.67 34.76
CA PRO A 126 -5.65 -2.23 33.92
C PRO A 126 -5.26 -1.21 32.82
N ARG A 127 -3.97 -0.88 32.68
CA ARG A 127 -3.46 0.00 31.61
C ARG A 127 -2.82 -0.76 30.46
N VAL A 128 -2.62 -2.07 30.60
CA VAL A 128 -1.86 -2.89 29.65
C VAL A 128 -2.61 -4.16 29.32
N SER A 129 -2.90 -4.39 28.05
CA SER A 129 -3.54 -5.60 27.56
C SER A 129 -2.55 -6.53 26.84
N PHE A 130 -2.85 -7.81 26.88
CA PHE A 130 -2.04 -8.88 26.31
C PHE A 130 -2.87 -9.65 25.29
N VAL A 131 -2.23 -9.97 24.17
CA VAL A 131 -2.70 -10.95 23.17
C VAL A 131 -2.64 -12.35 23.75
#